data_AF-A0AAW6HL98-F1
#
_entry.id   AF-A0AAW6HL98-F1
#
_cell.length_a   1.000
_cell.length_b   1.000
_cell.length_c   1.000
_cell.angle_alpha   90.00
_cell.angle_beta   90.00
_cell.angle_gamma   90.00
#
_symmetry.space_group_name_H-M   'P 1'
#
loop_
_entity.id
_entity.type
_entity.pdbx_description
1 polymer ?
#
loop_
_entity_poly.entity_id
_entity_poly.type
_entity_poly.pdbx_seq_one_letter_code
_entity_poly.pdbx_strand_id
1 'polypeptide(L)'
;MININTEIFLRSVKDLNKLKLLVEVNNLDRPNFSAIARELGVDRRTVKKYYDGDIKKVRKSKKSKIDDFYDIISSLLSAETDQIFYYKSHLYRYLVREKGLDCSRSNFNYYPKIRNYHPIHD
;
A
#
# COMPACT_ATOMS: atom_id res chain seq x y z
N MET A 1 18.44 4.88 47.71
CA MET A 1 17.48 4.50 46.64
C MET A 1 17.82 5.34 45.42
N ILE A 2 18.24 4.73 44.31
CA ILE A 2 18.57 5.49 43.09
C ILE A 2 17.25 5.68 42.34
N ASN A 3 16.68 6.88 42.44
CA ASN A 3 15.49 7.24 41.68
C ASN A 3 15.93 7.77 40.32
N ILE A 4 15.97 6.90 39.32
CA ILE A 4 16.31 7.28 37.95
C ILE A 4 15.04 7.89 37.34
N ASN A 5 14.92 9.22 37.39
CA ASN A 5 13.92 9.95 36.63
C ASN A 5 14.33 9.95 35.15
N THR A 6 13.97 8.89 34.42
CA THR A 6 14.12 8.83 32.97
C THR A 6 12.97 9.58 32.31
N GLU A 7 13.24 10.78 31.81
CA GLU A 7 12.31 11.47 30.91
C GLU A 7 12.29 10.75 29.55
N ILE A 8 11.12 10.26 29.15
CA ILE A 8 10.92 9.59 27.85
C ILE A 8 10.13 10.54 26.96
N PHE A 9 10.76 11.00 25.88
CA PHE A 9 10.08 11.83 24.88
C PHE A 9 9.37 10.94 23.85
N LEU A 10 8.05 10.83 23.96
CA LEU A 10 7.21 10.15 22.98
C LEU A 10 6.80 11.14 21.89
N ARG A 11 7.52 11.16 20.75
CA ARG A 11 7.20 12.04 19.62
C ARG A 11 6.24 11.38 18.62
N SER A 12 6.14 10.06 18.64
CA SER A 12 5.35 9.29 17.68
C SER A 12 4.76 8.02 18.29
N VAL A 13 3.67 7.54 17.71
CA VAL A 13 3.08 6.22 18.03
C VAL A 13 4.08 5.06 17.87
N LYS A 14 5.12 5.22 17.03
CA LYS A 14 6.18 4.20 16.87
C LYS A 14 7.03 4.02 18.14
N ASP A 15 7.12 5.04 18.99
CA ASP A 15 7.90 4.99 20.22
C ASP A 15 7.17 4.23 21.35
N LEU A 16 5.87 3.96 21.20
CA LEU A 16 5.07 3.23 22.20
C LEU A 16 5.53 1.79 22.41
N ASN A 17 6.15 1.18 21.41
CA ASN A 17 6.74 -0.15 21.56
C ASN A 17 7.97 -0.10 22.48
N LYS A 18 8.75 0.99 22.44
CA LYS A 18 9.87 1.21 23.38
C LYS A 18 9.35 1.44 24.81
N LEU A 19 8.23 2.16 24.94
CA LEU A 19 7.58 2.37 26.23
C LEU A 19 7.18 1.04 26.88
N LYS A 20 6.63 0.10 26.11
CA LYS A 20 6.29 -1.24 26.61
C LYS A 20 7.50 -1.97 27.19
N LEU A 21 8.61 -2.00 26.45
CA LEU A 21 9.85 -2.64 26.91
C LEU A 21 10.36 -2.03 28.22
N LEU A 22 10.28 -0.70 28.35
CA LEU A 22 10.71 -0.01 29.57
C LEU A 22 9.81 -0.31 30.76
N VAL A 23 8.49 -0.38 30.54
CA VAL A 23 7.52 -0.75 31.57
C VAL A 23 7.79 -2.18 32.07
N GLU A 24 8.07 -3.11 31.16
CA GLU A 24 8.37 -4.51 31.50
C GLU A 24 9.71 -4.65 32.24
N VAL A 25 10.78 -4.00 31.76
CA VAL A 25 12.12 -4.09 32.38
C VAL A 25 12.14 -3.48 33.79
N ASN A 26 11.37 -2.42 34.03
CA ASN A 26 11.34 -1.70 35.30
C ASN A 26 10.17 -2.14 36.21
N ASN A 27 9.40 -3.18 35.85
CA ASN A 27 8.20 -3.62 36.57
C ASN A 27 7.23 -2.48 36.92
N LEU A 28 7.03 -1.56 35.97
CA LEU A 28 6.14 -0.41 36.14
C LEU A 28 4.69 -0.79 35.84
N ASP A 29 3.76 -0.01 36.41
CA ASP A 29 2.34 -0.14 36.11
C ASP A 29 2.02 0.27 34.67
N ARG A 30 0.89 -0.25 34.18
CA ARG A 30 0.41 0.02 32.83
C ARG A 30 0.20 1.54 32.62
N PRO A 31 0.76 2.12 31.54
CA PRO A 31 0.62 3.54 31.29
C PRO A 31 -0.83 3.93 30.91
N ASN A 32 -1.20 5.18 31.22
CA ASN A 32 -2.51 5.72 30.87
C ASN A 32 -2.58 6.07 29.37
N PHE A 33 -3.11 5.16 28.57
CA PHE A 33 -3.24 5.37 27.12
C PHE A 33 -4.12 6.55 26.72
N SER A 34 -5.08 6.96 27.55
CA SER A 34 -5.95 8.11 27.24
C SER A 34 -5.19 9.42 27.33
N ALA A 35 -4.25 9.55 28.26
CA ALA A 35 -3.39 10.73 28.38
C ALA A 35 -2.43 10.80 27.18
N ILE A 36 -1.74 9.70 26.90
CA ILE A 36 -0.81 9.57 25.76
C ILE A 36 -1.52 9.86 24.42
N ALA A 37 -2.76 9.40 24.26
CA ALA A 37 -3.57 9.65 23.07
C ALA A 37 -3.84 11.15 22.85
N ARG A 38 -4.12 11.90 23.92
CA ARG A 38 -4.33 13.35 23.84
C ARG A 38 -3.06 14.10 23.49
N GLU A 39 -1.93 13.73 24.09
CA GLU A 39 -0.62 14.33 23.80
C GLU A 39 -0.18 14.08 22.36
N LEU A 40 -0.38 12.85 21.86
CA LEU A 40 -0.02 12.47 20.49
C LEU A 40 -1.07 12.86 19.44
N GLY A 41 -2.24 13.34 19.86
CA GLY A 41 -3.35 13.68 18.95
C GLY A 41 -3.91 12.48 18.16
N VAL A 42 -3.88 11.27 18.73
CA VAL A 42 -4.33 10.03 18.08
C VAL A 42 -5.40 9.31 18.89
N ASP A 43 -6.16 8.42 18.25
CA ASP A 43 -7.16 7.60 18.95
C ASP A 43 -6.51 6.64 19.97
N ARG A 44 -7.15 6.46 21.14
CA ARG A 44 -6.68 5.57 22.21
C ARG A 44 -6.45 4.14 21.74
N ARG A 45 -7.27 3.61 20.82
CA ARG A 45 -7.10 2.26 20.28
C ARG A 45 -5.84 2.17 19.43
N THR A 46 -5.48 3.25 18.74
CA THR A 46 -4.20 3.37 18.03
C THR A 46 -3.04 3.30 19.01
N VAL A 47 -3.06 4.07 20.10
CA VAL A 47 -2.02 4.00 21.14
C VAL A 47 -1.86 2.58 21.67
N LYS A 48 -2.96 1.95 22.10
CA LYS A 48 -2.95 0.58 22.62
C LYS A 48 -2.37 -0.41 21.61
N LYS A 49 -2.80 -0.33 20.35
CA LYS A 49 -2.33 -1.21 19.27
C LYS A 49 -0.83 -1.09 19.02
N TYR A 50 -0.30 0.14 19.02
CA TYR A 50 1.14 0.39 18.85
C TYR A 50 1.95 -0.02 20.08
N TYR A 51 1.40 0.16 21.28
CA TYR A 51 1.99 -0.32 22.53
C TYR A 51 2.06 -1.85 22.55
N ASP A 52 0.98 -2.55 22.21
CA ASP A 52 0.91 -4.01 22.23
C ASP A 52 1.73 -4.65 21.09
N GLY A 53 2.19 -3.87 20.10
CA GLY A 53 2.96 -4.34 18.95
C GLY A 53 2.13 -4.90 17.80
N ASP A 54 0.79 -4.78 17.85
CA ASP A 54 -0.15 -5.29 16.85
C ASP A 54 -0.27 -4.33 15.64
N ILE A 55 0.85 -3.89 15.09
CA ILE A 55 0.86 -3.01 13.91
C ILE A 55 0.57 -3.90 12.70
N LYS A 56 -0.70 -3.89 12.23
CA LYS A 56 -1.09 -4.51 10.94
C LYS A 56 -0.05 -4.15 9.87
N LYS A 57 0.55 -5.17 9.24
CA LYS A 57 1.46 -5.00 8.11
C LYS A 57 0.79 -4.07 7.08
N VAL A 58 1.54 -3.08 6.60
CA VAL A 58 1.10 -2.27 5.46
C VAL A 58 0.74 -3.25 4.34
N ARG A 59 -0.50 -3.18 3.84
CA ARG A 59 -0.90 -4.02 2.70
C ARG A 59 -0.01 -3.63 1.54
N LYS A 60 0.87 -4.54 1.12
CA LYS A 60 1.65 -4.37 -0.11
C LYS A 60 0.65 -4.27 -1.27
N SER A 61 0.88 -3.34 -2.18
CA SER A 61 0.14 -3.29 -3.44
C SER A 61 0.35 -4.62 -4.17
N LYS A 62 -0.75 -5.32 -4.44
CA LYS A 62 -0.70 -6.58 -5.19
C LYS A 62 -0.45 -6.23 -6.67
N LYS A 63 0.55 -6.90 -7.27
CA LYS A 63 0.79 -6.83 -8.72
C LYS A 63 -0.49 -7.24 -9.46
N SER A 64 -0.92 -6.44 -10.43
CA SER A 64 -2.02 -6.78 -11.32
C SER A 64 -1.57 -7.88 -12.28
N LYS A 65 -2.50 -8.74 -12.72
CA LYS A 65 -2.24 -9.70 -13.79
C LYS A 65 -1.79 -9.02 -15.10
N ILE A 66 -2.17 -7.75 -15.29
CA ILE A 66 -1.82 -6.96 -16.47
C ILE A 66 -0.37 -6.47 -16.40
N ASP A 67 0.21 -6.34 -15.20
CA ASP A 67 1.59 -5.84 -15.04
C ASP A 67 2.63 -6.79 -15.66
N ASP A 68 2.31 -8.09 -15.77
CA ASP A 68 3.15 -9.06 -16.49
C ASP A 68 3.20 -8.80 -18.00
N PHE A 69 2.25 -8.04 -18.54
CA PHE A 69 2.14 -7.70 -19.96
C PHE A 69 2.58 -6.25 -20.25
N TYR A 70 3.16 -5.55 -19.28
CA TYR A 70 3.50 -4.14 -19.41
C TYR A 70 4.39 -3.84 -20.63
N ASP A 71 5.43 -4.65 -20.84
CA ASP A 71 6.38 -4.45 -21.94
C ASP A 71 5.72 -4.73 -23.30
N ILE A 72 4.90 -5.78 -23.36
CA ILE A 72 4.14 -6.15 -24.56
C ILE A 72 3.17 -5.03 -24.92
N ILE A 73 2.37 -4.55 -23.95
CA ILE A 73 1.43 -3.45 -24.16
C ILE A 73 2.18 -2.19 -24.59
N SER A 74 3.32 -1.89 -23.97
CA SER A 74 4.12 -0.71 -24.32
C SER A 74 4.69 -0.79 -25.74
N SER A 75 5.13 -1.97 -26.18
CA SER A 75 5.58 -2.19 -27.55
C SER A 75 4.44 -2.06 -28.57
N LEU A 76 3.29 -2.67 -28.29
CA LEU A 76 2.10 -2.61 -29.15
C LEU A 76 1.45 -1.22 -29.25
N LEU A 77 1.71 -0.36 -28.28
CA LEU A 77 1.21 1.02 -28.25
C LEU A 77 2.29 2.04 -28.64
N SER A 78 3.50 1.60 -28.98
CA SER A 78 4.58 2.47 -29.44
C SER A 78 4.27 3.01 -30.84
N ALA A 79 4.77 4.21 -31.15
CA ALA A 79 4.62 4.80 -32.49
C ALA A 79 5.39 4.03 -33.57
N GLU A 80 6.35 3.18 -33.17
CA GLU A 80 7.21 2.40 -34.07
C GLU A 80 6.57 1.07 -34.52
N THR A 81 5.40 0.71 -33.97
CA THR A 81 4.74 -0.55 -34.35
C THR A 81 3.80 -0.36 -35.54
N ASP A 82 3.90 -1.25 -36.52
CA ASP A 82 2.96 -1.29 -37.65
C ASP A 82 1.56 -1.79 -37.23
N GLN A 83 1.44 -2.34 -36.01
CA GLN A 83 0.20 -2.93 -35.53
C GLN A 83 -0.76 -1.86 -34.98
N ILE A 84 -1.72 -1.45 -35.81
CA ILE A 84 -2.72 -0.42 -35.45
C ILE A 84 -3.95 -1.05 -34.79
N PHE A 85 -4.32 -0.57 -33.61
CA PHE A 85 -5.57 -0.94 -32.93
C PHE A 85 -6.58 0.21 -32.97
N TYR A 86 -7.64 0.02 -33.76
CA TYR A 86 -8.71 1.03 -33.90
C TYR A 86 -9.57 1.23 -32.65
N TYR A 87 -9.63 0.24 -31.77
CA TYR A 87 -10.40 0.26 -30.52
C TYR A 87 -9.62 -0.39 -29.39
N LYS A 88 -9.81 0.02 -28.13
CA LYS A 88 -9.24 -0.69 -26.97
C LYS A 88 -9.72 -2.13 -26.88
N SER A 89 -10.91 -2.40 -27.41
CA SER A 89 -11.49 -3.75 -27.46
C SER A 89 -10.69 -4.69 -28.37
N HIS A 90 -10.09 -4.17 -29.45
CA HIS A 90 -9.26 -4.96 -30.36
C HIS A 90 -7.93 -5.34 -29.70
N LEU A 91 -7.29 -4.38 -29.03
CA LEU A 91 -6.08 -4.64 -28.23
C LEU A 91 -6.33 -5.70 -27.15
N TYR A 92 -7.45 -5.58 -26.42
CA TYR A 92 -7.83 -6.57 -25.41
C TYR A 92 -8.02 -7.97 -26.02
N ARG A 93 -8.79 -8.11 -27.10
CA ARG A 93 -9.02 -9.41 -27.76
C ARG A 93 -7.71 -10.02 -28.27
N TYR A 94 -6.81 -9.21 -28.82
CA TYR A 94 -5.48 -9.65 -29.24
C TYR A 94 -4.67 -10.19 -28.06
N LEU A 95 -4.59 -9.47 -26.95
CA LEU A 95 -3.82 -9.90 -25.78
C LEU A 95 -4.38 -11.16 -25.14
N VAL A 96 -5.71 -11.33 -25.11
CA VAL A 96 -6.36 -12.55 -24.61
C VAL A 96 -6.02 -13.73 -25.52
N ARG A 97 -6.18 -13.58 -26.85
CA ARG A 97 -6.04 -14.68 -27.82
C ARG A 97 -4.58 -15.08 -28.07
N GLU A 98 -3.71 -14.10 -28.29
CA GLU A 98 -2.32 -14.35 -28.74
C GLU A 98 -1.33 -14.43 -27.58
N LYS A 99 -1.61 -13.72 -26.47
CA LYS A 99 -0.67 -13.60 -25.33
C LYS A 99 -1.20 -14.26 -24.05
N GLY A 100 -2.44 -14.75 -24.05
CA GLY A 100 -3.01 -15.46 -22.90
C GLY A 100 -3.35 -14.54 -21.72
N LEU A 101 -3.69 -13.27 -21.98
CA LEU A 101 -4.08 -12.33 -20.92
C LEU A 101 -5.36 -12.82 -20.20
N ASP A 102 -5.22 -13.18 -18.93
CA ASP A 102 -6.33 -13.61 -18.07
C ASP A 102 -6.82 -12.47 -17.16
N CYS A 103 -7.59 -11.53 -17.71
CA CYS A 103 -8.28 -10.51 -16.91
C CYS A 103 -9.60 -10.09 -17.55
N SER A 104 -10.50 -9.48 -16.76
CA SER A 104 -11.75 -8.94 -17.30
C SER A 104 -11.51 -7.67 -18.12
N ARG A 105 -12.39 -7.42 -19.09
CA ARG A 105 -12.36 -6.19 -19.92
C ARG A 105 -12.42 -4.91 -19.08
N SER A 106 -13.20 -4.89 -18.00
CA SER A 106 -13.29 -3.74 -17.10
C SER A 106 -11.96 -3.47 -16.41
N ASN A 107 -11.32 -4.51 -15.83
CA ASN A 107 -10.01 -4.36 -15.18
C ASN A 107 -8.93 -3.90 -16.17
N PHE A 108 -8.99 -4.41 -17.41
CA PHE A 108 -8.12 -3.97 -18.49
C PHE A 108 -8.25 -2.46 -18.78
N ASN A 109 -9.47 -1.93 -18.87
CA ASN A 109 -9.70 -0.51 -19.15
C ASN A 109 -9.22 0.43 -18.03
N TYR A 110 -9.21 -0.04 -16.78
CA TYR A 110 -8.69 0.72 -15.65
C TYR A 110 -7.17 0.77 -15.60
N TYR A 111 -6.47 -0.05 -16.40
CA TYR A 111 -5.02 -0.09 -16.39
C TYR A 111 -4.42 1.24 -16.90
N PRO A 112 -3.45 1.87 -16.21
CA PRO A 112 -3.01 3.23 -16.53
C PRO A 112 -2.60 3.46 -17.99
N LYS A 113 -1.83 2.53 -18.58
CA LYS A 113 -1.41 2.63 -19.99
C LYS A 113 -2.59 2.57 -20.96
N ILE A 114 -3.56 1.70 -20.70
CA ILE A 114 -4.74 1.50 -21.56
C ILE A 114 -5.75 2.63 -21.36
N ARG A 115 -5.86 3.15 -20.13
CA ARG A 115 -6.73 4.28 -19.80
C ARG A 115 -6.29 5.53 -20.56
N ASN A 116 -4.99 5.80 -20.59
CA ASN A 116 -4.41 6.97 -21.24
C ASN A 116 -4.21 6.81 -22.76
N TYR A 117 -4.30 5.58 -23.27
CA TYR A 117 -4.31 5.33 -24.70
C TYR A 117 -5.63 5.81 -25.32
N HIS A 118 -5.57 6.52 -26.44
CA HIS A 118 -6.73 6.96 -27.21
C HIS A 118 -6.62 6.37 -28.62
N PRO A 119 -7.31 5.26 -28.91
CA PRO A 119 -7.32 4.71 -30.26
C PRO A 119 -8.20 5.56 -31.18
N ILE A 120 -8.11 5.29 -32.47
CA ILE A 120 -8.67 6.12 -33.54
C ILE A 120 -10.21 6.23 -33.46
N HIS A 121 -10.90 5.23 -32.90
CA HIS A 121 -12.37 5.15 -32.95
C HIS A 121 -13.06 4.84 -31.59
N ASP A 122 -12.44 5.11 -30.43
CA ASP A 122 -13.09 4.89 -29.11
C ASP A 122 -14.00 6.05 -28.64
#